data_AF-M4EFT7-F1
#
_entry.id   AF-M4EFT7-F1
#
_cell.length_a   1.000
_cell.length_b   1.000
_cell.length_c   1.000
_cell.angle_alpha   90.00
_cell.angle_beta   90.00
_cell.angle_gamma   90.00
#
_symmetry.space_group_name_H-M   'P 1'
#
loop_
_entity.id
_entity.type
_entity.pdbx_description
1 polymer ?
#
loop_
_entity_poly.entity_id
_entity_poly.type
_entity_poly.pdbx_seq_one_letter_code
_entity_poly.pdbx_strand_id
1 'polypeptide(L)'
;MVTFCNPSDNFTQTSSYQANRDLLLSSLRDSSSLGTYSNATVGRSPNKVHGMFLCRGDTTAASCSDCVQTATVEIATNCSLNKAAVIYYEECMVRYANVSFFSVLEVRPSIVLYSLRSAPNSDTFNETLADKFNQLILNVSSSSLVPYFVEDQERVTQAEGSYEFESLVQCSPGLDRFNCTVCLRFALLRVSTCCGSPSSALIFTPKCLLRYQTSALSSPPPLSPSPPPPPPSPALFSPPPTLSQPPPPPLVFTRPQDVPSLSGSFSNVIKGNKIFGRIVITMAALVFALVNL
;
A
#
# COMPACT_ATOMS: atom_id res chain seq x y z
N MET A 1 -18.16 0.80 10.39
CA MET A 1 -19.26 1.28 9.53
C MET A 1 -19.27 2.81 9.52
N VAL A 2 -19.56 3.45 8.38
CA VAL A 2 -19.79 4.90 8.28
C VAL A 2 -20.94 5.15 7.31
N THR A 3 -21.95 5.93 7.70
CA THR A 3 -23.10 6.28 6.86
C THR A 3 -23.09 7.77 6.54
N PHE A 4 -23.36 8.12 5.28
CA PHE A 4 -23.57 9.50 4.84
C PHE A 4 -24.97 9.63 4.26
N CYS A 5 -25.78 10.51 4.87
CA CYS A 5 -27.10 10.87 4.38
C CYS A 5 -27.04 12.26 3.73
N ASN A 6 -27.59 12.44 2.54
CA ASN A 6 -27.65 13.75 1.89
C ASN A 6 -28.71 14.64 2.56
N PRO A 7 -28.35 15.72 3.27
CA PRO A 7 -29.31 16.55 3.99
C PRO A 7 -30.14 17.46 3.07
N SER A 8 -29.69 17.68 1.83
CA SER A 8 -30.25 18.70 0.93
C SER A 8 -31.53 18.27 0.24
N ASP A 9 -31.86 16.98 0.23
CA ASP A 9 -33.06 16.47 -0.44
C ASP A 9 -33.69 15.34 0.37
N ASN A 10 -34.90 15.59 0.86
CA ASN A 10 -35.67 14.67 1.69
C ASN A 10 -36.98 14.29 0.99
N PHE A 11 -37.47 13.10 1.30
CA PHE A 11 -38.81 12.65 0.95
C PHE A 11 -39.72 12.64 2.19
N THR A 12 -41.04 12.60 1.99
CA THR A 12 -42.00 12.54 3.09
C THR A 12 -42.24 11.11 3.55
N GLN A 13 -42.42 10.90 4.85
CA GLN A 13 -42.76 9.58 5.39
C GLN A 13 -44.02 9.03 4.70
N THR A 14 -44.05 7.73 4.45
CA THR A 14 -45.08 6.98 3.68
C THR A 14 -45.23 7.40 2.21
N SER A 15 -44.27 8.14 1.65
CA SER A 15 -44.30 8.49 0.22
C SER A 15 -44.01 7.29 -0.69
N SER A 16 -44.40 7.42 -1.96
CA SER A 16 -44.00 6.45 -3.00
C SER A 16 -42.48 6.35 -3.15
N TYR A 17 -41.73 7.43 -2.86
CA TYR A 17 -40.27 7.36 -2.85
C TYR A 17 -39.75 6.41 -1.77
N GLN A 18 -40.32 6.49 -0.56
CA GLN A 18 -39.97 5.59 0.54
C GLN A 18 -40.20 4.12 0.14
N ALA A 19 -41.39 3.81 -0.37
CA ALA A 19 -41.73 2.46 -0.82
C ALA A 19 -40.77 1.96 -1.92
N ASN A 20 -40.44 2.81 -2.90
CA ASN A 20 -39.50 2.45 -3.97
C ASN A 20 -38.07 2.25 -3.45
N ARG A 21 -37.62 3.05 -2.47
CA ARG A 21 -36.32 2.88 -1.81
C ARG A 21 -36.28 1.55 -1.04
N ASP A 22 -37.34 1.21 -0.31
CA ASP A 22 -37.38 -0.02 0.49
C ASP A 22 -37.40 -1.27 -0.40
N LEU A 23 -38.16 -1.23 -1.51
CA LEU A 23 -38.13 -2.27 -2.54
C LEU A 23 -36.75 -2.39 -3.21
N LEU A 24 -36.10 -1.28 -3.51
CA LEU A 24 -34.75 -1.25 -4.07
C LEU A 24 -33.74 -1.91 -3.12
N LEU A 25 -33.75 -1.53 -1.84
CA LEU A 25 -32.85 -2.09 -0.83
C LEU A 25 -33.09 -3.60 -0.63
N SER A 26 -34.36 -4.05 -0.66
CA SER A 26 -34.68 -5.49 -0.66
C SER A 26 -34.10 -6.20 -1.89
N SER A 27 -34.27 -5.63 -3.08
CA SER A 27 -33.74 -6.23 -4.31
C SER A 27 -32.21 -6.33 -4.30
N LEU A 28 -31.51 -5.31 -3.77
CA LEU A 28 -30.06 -5.35 -3.62
C LEU A 28 -29.62 -6.47 -2.67
N ARG A 29 -30.32 -6.61 -1.54
CA ARG A 29 -30.11 -7.70 -0.58
C ARG A 29 -30.28 -9.07 -1.22
N ASP A 30 -31.32 -9.27 -2.01
CA ASP A 30 -31.56 -10.57 -2.64
C ASP A 30 -30.45 -10.90 -3.67
N SER A 31 -30.02 -9.88 -4.42
CA SER A 31 -28.97 -10.03 -5.43
C SER A 31 -27.55 -10.21 -4.88
N SER A 32 -27.29 -9.90 -3.60
CA SER A 32 -25.95 -10.07 -3.00
C SER A 32 -25.53 -11.54 -2.86
N SER A 33 -26.49 -12.47 -2.93
CA SER A 33 -26.23 -13.91 -3.01
C SER A 33 -25.67 -14.36 -4.37
N LEU A 34 -25.80 -13.54 -5.42
CA LEU A 34 -25.49 -13.91 -6.80
C LEU A 34 -24.15 -13.34 -7.30
N GLY A 35 -23.60 -12.34 -6.61
CA GLY A 35 -22.37 -11.68 -7.04
C GLY A 35 -21.91 -10.57 -6.11
N THR A 36 -20.74 -10.02 -6.42
CA THR A 36 -20.06 -8.99 -5.61
C THR A 36 -20.42 -7.55 -6.00
N TYR A 37 -21.25 -7.39 -7.03
CA TYR A 37 -21.81 -6.11 -7.46
C TYR A 37 -23.18 -6.34 -8.07
N SER A 38 -24.11 -5.44 -7.77
CA SER A 38 -25.38 -5.34 -8.48
C SER A 38 -25.85 -3.90 -8.46
N ASN A 39 -26.63 -3.52 -9.46
CA ASN A 39 -27.38 -2.28 -9.47
C ASN A 39 -28.84 -2.54 -9.81
N ALA A 40 -29.71 -1.63 -9.36
CA ALA A 40 -31.13 -1.71 -9.59
C ALA A 40 -31.73 -0.31 -9.68
N THR A 41 -32.88 -0.21 -10.35
CA THR A 41 -33.68 1.01 -10.43
C THR A 41 -35.13 0.64 -10.18
N VAL A 42 -35.78 1.34 -9.25
CA VAL A 42 -37.17 1.08 -8.85
C VAL A 42 -38.00 2.35 -8.99
N GLY A 43 -39.23 2.20 -9.47
CA GLY A 43 -40.20 3.29 -9.59
C GLY A 43 -40.07 4.13 -10.86
N ARG A 44 -40.88 5.20 -10.92
CA ARG A 44 -40.97 6.15 -12.05
C ARG A 44 -40.83 7.57 -11.53
N SER A 45 -40.46 8.50 -12.42
CA SER A 45 -40.39 9.93 -12.08
C SER A 45 -41.74 10.42 -11.53
N PRO A 46 -41.77 11.22 -10.45
CA PRO A 46 -40.64 11.82 -9.73
C PRO A 46 -40.07 10.95 -8.59
N ASN A 47 -40.61 9.75 -8.36
CA ASN A 47 -40.27 8.87 -7.23
C ASN A 47 -39.31 7.73 -7.61
N LYS A 48 -38.49 7.91 -8.66
CA LYS A 48 -37.54 6.90 -9.12
C LYS A 48 -36.33 6.85 -8.18
N VAL A 49 -35.85 5.65 -7.86
CA VAL A 49 -34.68 5.42 -7.00
C VAL A 49 -33.69 4.53 -7.73
N HIS A 50 -32.43 4.94 -7.73
CA HIS A 50 -31.30 4.18 -8.25
C HIS A 50 -30.46 3.67 -7.08
N GLY A 51 -30.00 2.43 -7.14
CA GLY A 51 -29.16 1.86 -6.09
C GLY A 51 -28.15 0.86 -6.62
N MET A 52 -27.08 0.68 -5.86
CA MET A 52 -26.09 -0.37 -6.10
C MET A 52 -25.45 -0.82 -4.79
N PHE A 53 -24.86 -2.01 -4.82
CA PHE A 53 -23.83 -2.39 -3.87
C PHE A 53 -22.54 -2.75 -4.59
N LEU A 54 -21.42 -2.62 -3.89
CA LEU A 54 -20.11 -3.08 -4.35
C LEU A 54 -19.35 -3.67 -3.17
N CYS A 55 -19.00 -4.94 -3.27
CA CYS A 55 -18.12 -5.61 -2.33
C CYS A 55 -16.66 -5.50 -2.76
N ARG A 56 -15.74 -5.57 -1.80
CA ARG A 56 -14.30 -5.63 -2.05
C ARG A 56 -13.95 -6.94 -2.77
N GLY A 57 -13.08 -6.87 -3.78
CA GLY A 57 -12.87 -7.98 -4.72
C GLY A 57 -12.19 -9.22 -4.13
N ASP A 58 -11.47 -9.07 -3.02
CA ASP A 58 -10.83 -10.11 -2.21
C ASP A 58 -11.78 -10.78 -1.19
N THR A 59 -13.03 -10.31 -1.09
CA THR A 59 -14.00 -10.78 -0.10
C THR A 59 -14.80 -11.99 -0.62
N THR A 60 -15.07 -12.97 0.25
CA THR A 60 -15.89 -14.13 -0.11
C THR A 60 -17.34 -13.75 -0.43
N ALA A 61 -18.02 -14.55 -1.26
CA ALA A 61 -19.43 -14.31 -1.58
C ALA A 61 -20.33 -14.27 -0.33
N ALA A 62 -20.05 -15.12 0.67
CA ALA A 62 -20.79 -15.14 1.93
C ALA A 62 -20.58 -13.83 2.72
N SER A 63 -19.33 -13.42 2.94
CA SER A 63 -19.01 -12.17 3.65
C SER A 63 -19.55 -10.93 2.93
N CYS A 64 -19.53 -10.93 1.59
CA CYS A 64 -20.15 -9.89 0.78
C CYS A 64 -21.67 -9.85 1.01
N SER A 65 -22.34 -11.00 0.93
CA SER A 65 -23.78 -11.11 1.14
C SER A 65 -24.19 -10.63 2.53
N ASP A 66 -23.49 -11.06 3.58
CA ASP A 66 -23.75 -10.66 4.98
C ASP A 66 -23.57 -9.15 5.18
N CYS A 67 -22.51 -8.58 4.58
CA CYS A 67 -22.26 -7.14 4.60
C CYS A 67 -23.40 -6.36 3.94
N VAL A 68 -23.84 -6.77 2.74
CA VAL A 68 -24.92 -6.08 2.00
C VAL A 68 -26.26 -6.22 2.73
N GLN A 69 -26.55 -7.39 3.30
CA GLN A 69 -27.74 -7.61 4.13
C GLN A 69 -27.79 -6.63 5.30
N THR A 70 -26.68 -6.49 6.03
CA THR A 70 -26.58 -5.58 7.17
C THR A 70 -26.66 -4.12 6.73
N ALA A 71 -25.89 -3.76 5.70
CA ALA A 71 -25.79 -2.40 5.17
C ALA A 71 -27.12 -1.86 4.65
N THR A 72 -27.94 -2.70 3.99
CA THR A 72 -29.26 -2.28 3.48
C THR A 72 -30.25 -1.97 4.59
N VAL A 73 -30.20 -2.67 5.71
CA VAL A 73 -31.04 -2.40 6.90
C VAL A 73 -30.57 -1.13 7.61
N GLU A 74 -29.27 -1.00 7.83
CA GLU A 74 -28.71 0.14 8.56
C GLU A 74 -28.83 1.45 7.78
N ILE A 75 -28.60 1.46 6.46
CA ILE A 75 -28.74 2.70 5.68
C ILE A 75 -30.18 3.21 5.65
N ALA A 76 -31.17 2.33 5.68
CA ALA A 76 -32.58 2.71 5.77
C ALA A 76 -32.93 3.29 7.15
N THR A 77 -32.31 2.75 8.20
CA THR A 77 -32.51 3.19 9.60
C THR A 77 -31.83 4.54 9.84
N ASN A 78 -30.58 4.67 9.42
CA ASN A 78 -29.75 5.86 9.65
C ASN A 78 -30.18 7.04 8.76
N CYS A 79 -30.61 6.78 7.53
CA CYS A 79 -31.06 7.80 6.57
C CYS A 79 -32.57 7.63 6.31
N SER A 80 -33.38 7.90 7.33
CA SER A 80 -34.80 7.57 7.36
C SER A 80 -35.63 8.36 6.34
N LEU A 81 -35.23 9.59 6.00
CA LEU A 81 -35.98 10.52 5.13
C LEU A 81 -35.18 11.09 3.96
N ASN A 82 -33.91 10.73 3.80
CA ASN A 82 -33.02 11.31 2.79
C ASN A 82 -33.22 10.65 1.42
N LYS A 83 -33.23 11.42 0.34
CA LYS A 83 -33.34 10.84 -1.02
C LYS A 83 -32.04 10.22 -1.52
N ALA A 84 -30.90 10.55 -0.92
CA ALA A 84 -29.63 9.93 -1.28
C ALA A 84 -28.81 9.58 -0.03
N ALA A 85 -28.19 8.42 -0.06
CA ALA A 85 -27.30 7.98 1.00
C ALA A 85 -26.28 6.97 0.50
N VAL A 86 -25.17 6.86 1.23
CA VAL A 86 -24.17 5.80 1.06
C VAL A 86 -23.70 5.31 2.42
N ILE A 87 -23.58 4.00 2.59
CA ILE A 87 -22.99 3.36 3.77
C ILE A 87 -21.76 2.55 3.35
N TYR A 88 -20.72 2.61 4.18
CA TYR A 88 -19.47 1.89 3.99
C TYR A 88 -19.17 0.95 5.17
N TYR A 89 -18.84 -0.28 4.82
CA TYR A 89 -18.09 -1.24 5.63
C TYR A 89 -16.73 -1.47 4.99
N GLU A 90 -15.86 -2.24 5.64
CA GLU A 90 -14.58 -2.62 5.02
C GLU A 90 -14.82 -3.51 3.80
N GLU A 91 -15.81 -4.39 3.89
CA GLU A 91 -16.13 -5.45 2.94
C GLU A 91 -17.05 -4.97 1.81
N CYS A 92 -17.92 -4.00 2.05
CA CYS A 92 -18.88 -3.55 1.04
C CYS A 92 -19.34 -2.09 1.21
N MET A 93 -19.91 -1.56 0.14
CA MET A 93 -20.63 -0.29 0.11
C MET A 93 -22.03 -0.50 -0.47
N VAL A 94 -23.02 0.19 0.09
CA VAL A 94 -24.39 0.28 -0.45
C VAL A 94 -24.74 1.75 -0.64
N ARG A 95 -25.29 2.11 -1.80
CA ARG A 95 -25.66 3.50 -2.14
C ARG A 95 -27.02 3.53 -2.83
N TYR A 96 -27.82 4.54 -2.50
CA TYR A 96 -29.02 4.89 -3.26
C TYR A 96 -29.12 6.40 -3.48
N ALA A 97 -29.83 6.81 -4.54
CA ALA A 97 -30.14 8.20 -4.82
C ALA A 97 -31.35 8.33 -5.76
N ASN A 98 -31.94 9.53 -5.81
CA ASN A 98 -33.00 9.91 -6.75
C ASN A 98 -32.48 10.26 -8.16
N VAL A 99 -31.17 10.40 -8.32
CA VAL A 99 -30.49 10.65 -9.60
C VAL A 99 -29.58 9.47 -9.93
N SER A 100 -29.46 9.11 -11.19
CA SER A 100 -28.55 8.03 -11.60
C SER A 100 -27.10 8.44 -11.40
N PHE A 101 -26.31 7.56 -10.80
CA PHE A 101 -24.88 7.78 -10.51
C PHE A 101 -23.98 6.65 -11.03
N PHE A 102 -24.51 5.66 -11.77
CA PHE A 102 -23.77 4.43 -12.08
C PHE A 102 -22.44 4.69 -12.83
N SER A 103 -22.45 5.57 -13.82
CA SER A 103 -21.27 5.92 -14.63
C SER A 103 -20.69 7.30 -14.33
N VAL A 104 -21.09 7.93 -13.23
CA VAL A 104 -20.62 9.27 -12.85
C VAL A 104 -19.40 9.15 -11.95
N LEU A 105 -18.32 9.88 -12.27
CA LEU A 105 -17.17 9.97 -11.38
C LEU A 105 -17.54 10.77 -10.12
N GLU A 106 -17.51 10.09 -8.97
CA GLU A 106 -17.72 10.68 -7.66
C GLU A 106 -16.65 10.14 -6.71
N VAL A 107 -15.80 11.04 -6.19
CA VAL A 107 -14.75 10.68 -5.21
C VAL A 107 -15.15 10.95 -3.76
N ARG A 108 -16.36 11.51 -3.54
CA ARG A 108 -16.89 11.85 -2.20
C ARG A 108 -18.36 11.44 -2.05
N PRO A 109 -18.83 11.16 -0.82
CA PRO A 109 -18.03 11.09 0.40
C PRO A 109 -17.14 9.83 0.39
N SER A 110 -15.94 9.94 0.94
CA SER A 110 -14.96 8.84 1.02
C SER A 110 -14.61 8.53 2.46
N ILE A 111 -14.35 7.27 2.77
CA ILE A 111 -13.79 6.87 4.06
C ILE A 111 -12.30 6.58 3.94
N VAL A 112 -11.57 6.78 5.05
CA VAL A 112 -10.17 6.40 5.20
C VAL A 112 -10.06 5.59 6.48
N LEU A 113 -9.58 4.36 6.36
CA LEU A 113 -9.24 3.50 7.50
C LEU A 113 -7.76 3.22 7.43
N TYR A 114 -7.03 3.33 8.53
CA TYR A 114 -5.58 3.15 8.54
C TYR A 114 -5.09 2.67 9.90
N SER A 115 -3.94 1.99 9.90
CA SER A 115 -3.25 1.57 11.11
C SER A 115 -2.55 2.75 11.79
N LEU A 116 -2.59 2.79 13.11
CA LEU A 116 -1.77 3.72 13.90
C LEU A 116 -0.29 3.30 13.98
N ARG A 117 0.05 2.10 13.50
CA ARG A 117 1.44 1.64 13.40
C ARG A 117 2.04 2.21 12.12
N SER A 118 3.26 2.72 12.22
CA SER A 118 4.02 3.16 11.06
C SER A 118 4.42 1.97 10.18
N ALA A 119 4.51 2.22 8.88
CA ALA A 119 5.06 1.26 7.95
C ALA A 119 6.54 0.96 8.28
N PRO A 120 7.03 -0.25 7.94
CA PRO A 120 8.46 -0.56 8.02
C PRO A 120 9.25 0.41 7.14
N ASN A 121 10.37 0.93 7.64
CA ASN A 121 11.29 1.81 6.91
C ASN A 121 10.58 3.02 6.25
N SER A 122 10.07 3.93 7.09
CA SER A 122 9.28 5.09 6.65
C SER A 122 9.93 5.96 5.56
N ASP A 123 11.26 5.98 5.47
CA ASP A 123 11.97 6.85 4.52
C ASP A 123 11.79 6.41 3.06
N THR A 124 11.83 5.10 2.78
CA THR A 124 11.70 4.53 1.42
C THR A 124 10.31 3.97 1.13
N PHE A 125 9.49 3.80 2.17
CA PHE A 125 8.15 3.21 2.06
C PHE A 125 7.25 3.99 1.10
N ASN A 126 7.28 5.31 1.16
CA ASN A 126 6.42 6.16 0.33
C ASN A 126 6.72 6.03 -1.17
N GLU A 127 8.00 5.90 -1.54
CA GLU A 127 8.42 5.66 -2.93
C GLU A 127 7.96 4.28 -3.39
N THR A 128 8.21 3.25 -2.58
CA THR A 128 7.78 1.87 -2.85
C THR A 128 6.26 1.78 -3.05
N LEU A 129 5.50 2.45 -2.16
CA LEU A 129 4.04 2.50 -2.22
C LEU A 129 3.55 3.21 -3.50
N ALA A 130 4.16 4.34 -3.85
CA ALA A 130 3.78 5.08 -5.05
C ALA A 130 4.03 4.26 -6.32
N ASP A 131 5.19 3.62 -6.43
CA ASP A 131 5.55 2.80 -7.59
C ASP A 131 4.62 1.59 -7.76
N LYS A 132 4.35 0.86 -6.67
CA LYS A 132 3.41 -0.26 -6.67
C LYS A 132 2.02 0.14 -7.11
N PHE A 133 1.47 1.21 -6.54
CA PHE A 133 0.13 1.66 -6.92
C PHE A 133 0.08 2.25 -8.33
N ASN A 134 1.15 2.89 -8.81
CA ASN A 134 1.23 3.33 -10.20
C ASN A 134 1.08 2.15 -11.17
N GLN A 135 1.75 1.02 -10.89
CA GLN A 135 1.64 -0.19 -11.70
C GLN A 135 0.25 -0.82 -11.61
N LEU A 136 -0.31 -0.96 -10.40
CA LEU A 136 -1.67 -1.50 -10.20
C LEU A 136 -2.74 -0.67 -10.92
N ILE A 137 -2.63 0.67 -10.87
CA ILE A 137 -3.55 1.58 -11.56
C ILE A 137 -3.47 1.39 -13.07
N LEU A 138 -2.28 1.19 -13.64
CA LEU A 138 -2.12 0.90 -15.07
C LEU A 138 -2.73 -0.47 -15.45
N ASN A 139 -2.55 -1.49 -14.61
CA ASN A 139 -3.06 -2.83 -14.85
C ASN A 139 -4.60 -2.85 -14.85
N VAL A 140 -5.23 -2.29 -13.80
CA VAL A 140 -6.70 -2.26 -13.72
C VAL A 140 -7.33 -1.36 -14.79
N SER A 141 -6.63 -0.31 -15.21
CA SER A 141 -7.13 0.60 -16.25
C SER A 141 -6.87 0.11 -17.67
N SER A 142 -6.02 -0.89 -17.89
CA SER A 142 -5.70 -1.43 -19.23
C SER A 142 -6.49 -2.70 -19.58
N SER A 143 -6.98 -3.44 -18.59
CA SER A 143 -7.79 -4.64 -18.82
C SER A 143 -9.11 -4.31 -19.54
N SER A 144 -9.36 -4.98 -20.66
CA SER A 144 -10.65 -4.99 -21.37
C SER A 144 -11.65 -6.00 -20.79
N LEU A 145 -11.17 -6.95 -19.98
CA LEU A 145 -12.00 -7.88 -19.25
C LEU A 145 -12.41 -7.24 -17.92
N VAL A 146 -13.64 -7.53 -17.50
CA VAL A 146 -14.23 -7.12 -16.23
C VAL A 146 -13.60 -7.96 -15.11
N PRO A 147 -12.42 -7.59 -14.63
CA PRO A 147 -12.35 -7.34 -13.21
C PRO A 147 -11.84 -5.93 -13.01
N TYR A 148 -12.74 -5.08 -12.52
CA TYR A 148 -12.40 -3.77 -11.98
C TYR A 148 -11.64 -3.92 -10.66
N PHE A 149 -10.81 -4.95 -10.51
CA PHE A 149 -10.14 -5.35 -9.29
C PHE A 149 -8.81 -5.99 -9.68
N VAL A 150 -7.72 -5.53 -9.06
CA VAL A 150 -6.40 -6.14 -9.16
C VAL A 150 -5.80 -6.15 -7.76
N GLU A 151 -5.24 -7.28 -7.38
CA GLU A 151 -4.44 -7.45 -6.18
C GLU A 151 -3.01 -7.85 -6.54
N ASP A 152 -2.07 -7.51 -5.66
CA ASP A 152 -0.68 -7.86 -5.73
C ASP A 152 -0.15 -8.14 -4.32
N GLN A 153 0.72 -9.14 -4.23
CA GLN A 153 1.44 -9.46 -3.01
C GLN A 153 2.91 -9.63 -3.35
N GLU A 154 3.76 -8.83 -2.72
CA GLU A 154 5.21 -8.87 -2.94
C GLU A 154 5.97 -8.79 -1.63
N ARG A 155 7.06 -9.57 -1.56
CA ARG A 155 8.05 -9.47 -0.50
C ARG A 155 9.04 -8.34 -0.79
N VAL A 156 9.08 -7.34 0.08
CA VAL A 156 10.05 -6.24 0.02
C VAL A 156 11.20 -6.51 0.98
N THR A 157 12.42 -6.55 0.46
CA THR A 157 13.65 -6.72 1.26
C THR A 157 14.51 -5.46 1.21
N GLN A 158 14.89 -4.96 2.39
CA GLN A 158 15.73 -3.78 2.58
C GLN A 158 16.82 -4.07 3.62
N ALA A 159 17.72 -3.11 3.85
CA ALA A 159 18.87 -3.31 4.74
C ALA A 159 18.46 -3.57 6.20
N GLU A 160 17.34 -3.00 6.65
CA GLU A 160 16.85 -3.07 8.03
C GLU A 160 15.87 -4.23 8.27
N GLY A 161 15.46 -4.96 7.22
CA GLY A 161 14.52 -6.06 7.35
C GLY A 161 13.75 -6.38 6.08
N SER A 162 12.72 -7.21 6.22
CA SER A 162 11.81 -7.52 5.11
C SER A 162 10.37 -7.60 5.58
N TYR A 163 9.45 -7.22 4.69
CA TYR A 163 8.02 -7.27 4.92
C TYR A 163 7.28 -7.77 3.68
N GLU A 164 6.13 -8.38 3.89
CA GLU A 164 5.16 -8.66 2.82
C GLU A 164 4.33 -7.39 2.62
N PHE A 165 4.14 -6.98 1.38
CA PHE A 165 3.30 -5.88 0.97
C PHE A 165 2.14 -6.42 0.15
N GLU A 166 0.96 -6.42 0.74
CA GLU A 166 -0.28 -6.79 0.07
C GLU A 166 -1.00 -5.52 -0.34
N SER A 167 -1.45 -5.45 -1.59
CA SER A 167 -2.13 -4.28 -2.11
C SER A 167 -3.20 -4.64 -3.12
N LEU A 168 -4.25 -3.84 -3.15
CA LEU A 168 -5.33 -4.01 -4.10
C LEU A 168 -5.92 -2.66 -4.50
N VAL A 169 -6.41 -2.62 -5.73
CA VAL A 169 -7.15 -1.50 -6.29
C VAL A 169 -8.43 -2.02 -6.92
N GLN A 170 -9.50 -1.24 -6.79
CA GLN A 170 -10.80 -1.60 -7.34
C GLN A 170 -11.53 -0.38 -7.89
N CYS A 171 -12.24 -0.53 -9.00
CA CYS A 171 -13.16 0.45 -9.56
C CYS A 171 -14.60 -0.09 -9.56
N SER A 172 -15.57 0.82 -9.52
CA SER A 172 -16.98 0.47 -9.60
C SER A 172 -17.33 0.04 -11.04
N PRO A 173 -18.05 -1.07 -11.23
CA PRO A 173 -18.53 -1.44 -12.55
C PRO A 173 -19.42 -0.34 -13.15
N GLY A 174 -19.17 -0.02 -14.43
CA GLY A 174 -19.85 1.06 -15.15
C GLY A 174 -19.09 2.38 -15.22
N LEU A 175 -17.94 2.49 -14.55
CA LEU A 175 -16.99 3.59 -14.70
C LEU A 175 -16.00 3.29 -15.84
N ASP A 176 -15.76 4.25 -16.72
CA ASP A 176 -14.77 4.07 -17.79
C ASP A 176 -13.32 4.07 -17.27
N ARG A 177 -12.38 3.65 -18.14
CA ARG A 177 -10.95 3.52 -17.82
C ARG A 177 -10.34 4.83 -17.32
N PHE A 178 -10.65 5.95 -17.98
CA PHE A 178 -10.08 7.24 -17.62
C PHE A 178 -10.55 7.67 -16.23
N ASN A 179 -11.86 7.60 -15.98
CA ASN A 179 -12.44 7.96 -14.70
C ASN A 179 -12.02 7.00 -13.57
N CYS A 180 -11.80 5.71 -13.86
CA CYS A 180 -11.20 4.76 -12.93
C CYS A 180 -9.78 5.18 -12.53
N THR A 181 -8.93 5.53 -13.51
CA THR A 181 -7.58 6.05 -13.23
C THR A 181 -7.64 7.31 -12.36
N VAL A 182 -8.50 8.28 -12.71
CA VAL A 182 -8.64 9.53 -11.94
C VAL A 182 -9.06 9.24 -10.49
N CYS A 183 -10.02 8.33 -10.29
CA CYS A 183 -10.48 7.95 -8.95
C CYS A 183 -9.36 7.31 -8.13
N LEU A 184 -8.62 6.34 -8.69
CA LEU A 184 -7.55 5.66 -7.96
C LEU A 184 -6.36 6.57 -7.68
N ARG A 185 -6.06 7.52 -8.58
CA ARG A 185 -5.06 8.58 -8.35
C ARG A 185 -5.46 9.48 -7.20
N PHE A 186 -6.75 9.84 -7.10
CA PHE A 186 -7.27 10.55 -5.94
C PHE A 186 -7.10 9.73 -4.66
N ALA A 187 -7.42 8.43 -4.68
CA ALA A 187 -7.26 7.55 -3.53
C ALA A 187 -5.79 7.44 -3.07
N LEU A 188 -4.85 7.33 -4.01
CA LEU A 188 -3.42 7.31 -3.73
C LEU A 188 -2.93 8.64 -3.13
N LEU A 189 -3.38 9.78 -3.66
CA LEU A 189 -3.09 11.10 -3.07
C LEU A 189 -3.67 11.24 -1.65
N ARG A 190 -4.81 10.59 -1.36
CA ARG A 190 -5.37 10.59 -0.01
C ARG A 190 -4.48 9.85 0.98
N VAL A 191 -3.87 8.73 0.59
CA VAL A 191 -2.89 8.00 1.44
C VAL A 191 -1.77 8.94 1.89
N SER A 192 -1.14 9.66 0.94
CA SER A 192 0.02 10.51 1.23
C SER A 192 -0.32 11.76 2.03
N THR A 193 -1.56 12.27 1.91
CA THR A 193 -1.98 13.52 2.57
C THR A 193 -2.64 13.33 3.94
N CYS A 194 -3.04 12.12 4.33
CA CYS A 194 -3.86 11.93 5.53
C CYS A 194 -3.13 11.34 6.74
N CYS A 195 -2.11 10.49 6.55
CA CYS A 195 -1.95 9.39 7.52
C CYS A 195 -0.51 9.08 7.96
N GLY A 196 0.50 9.88 7.62
CA GLY A 196 1.85 9.76 8.21
C GLY A 196 2.52 8.39 8.01
N SER A 197 2.37 7.81 6.81
CA SER A 197 2.94 6.50 6.42
C SER A 197 2.46 5.32 7.28
N PRO A 198 1.15 5.01 7.32
CA PRO A 198 0.65 3.91 8.14
C PRO A 198 1.01 2.55 7.52
N SER A 199 1.14 1.51 8.35
CA SER A 199 1.44 0.13 7.91
C SER A 199 0.30 -0.51 7.12
N SER A 200 -0.90 0.05 7.18
CA SER A 200 -2.02 -0.31 6.34
C SER A 200 -2.94 0.89 6.14
N ALA A 201 -3.57 0.97 4.98
CA ALA A 201 -4.64 1.93 4.72
C ALA A 201 -5.67 1.37 3.74
N LEU A 202 -6.90 1.85 3.85
CA LEU A 202 -8.01 1.66 2.92
C LEU A 202 -8.65 3.02 2.66
N ILE A 203 -8.68 3.43 1.40
CA ILE A 203 -9.40 4.61 0.93
C ILE A 203 -10.54 4.10 0.06
N PHE A 204 -11.78 4.35 0.48
CA PHE A 204 -12.97 3.87 -0.21
C PHE A 204 -13.86 5.04 -0.57
N THR A 205 -14.05 5.23 -1.87
CA THR A 205 -14.93 6.24 -2.47
C THR A 205 -16.16 5.55 -3.08
N PRO A 206 -17.17 6.31 -3.57
CA PRO A 206 -18.30 5.71 -4.28
C PRO A 206 -17.91 4.97 -5.57
N LYS A 207 -16.70 5.21 -6.10
CA LYS A 207 -16.30 4.76 -7.45
C LYS A 207 -15.01 3.97 -7.53
N CYS A 208 -14.21 3.97 -6.48
CA CYS A 208 -13.00 3.17 -6.40
C CYS A 208 -12.58 2.95 -4.95
N LEU A 209 -11.76 1.92 -4.77
CA LEU A 209 -11.13 1.54 -3.52
C LEU A 209 -9.63 1.32 -3.77
N LEU A 210 -8.82 1.74 -2.81
CA LEU A 210 -7.39 1.44 -2.73
C LEU A 210 -7.11 0.92 -1.33
N ARG A 211 -6.47 -0.24 -1.22
CA ARG A 211 -6.08 -0.82 0.06
C ARG A 211 -4.65 -1.37 -0.01
N TYR A 212 -3.89 -1.23 1.07
CA TYR A 212 -2.67 -2.00 1.30
C TYR A 212 -2.53 -2.39 2.77
N GLN A 213 -1.70 -3.40 3.02
CA GLN A 213 -1.23 -3.79 4.33
C GLN A 213 0.19 -4.35 4.27
N THR A 214 1.00 -4.07 5.30
CA THR A 214 2.33 -4.63 5.45
C THR A 214 2.38 -5.59 6.63
N SER A 215 3.01 -6.74 6.43
CA SER A 215 3.23 -7.75 7.46
C SER A 215 4.74 -8.00 7.61
N ALA A 216 5.29 -7.77 8.80
CA ALA A 216 6.71 -8.03 9.05
C ALA A 216 6.99 -9.53 8.96
N LEU A 217 8.02 -9.93 8.20
CA LEU A 217 8.52 -11.30 8.30
C LEU A 217 9.52 -11.38 9.43
N SER A 218 9.49 -12.51 10.16
CA SER A 218 10.55 -12.84 11.10
C SER A 218 11.90 -12.79 10.37
N SER A 219 12.88 -12.07 10.92
CA SER A 219 14.25 -12.19 10.45
C SER A 219 14.73 -13.63 10.64
N PRO A 220 15.50 -14.19 9.69
CA PRO A 220 16.21 -15.43 9.97
C PRO A 220 17.07 -15.20 11.24
N PRO A 221 17.15 -16.17 12.16
CA PRO A 221 17.95 -16.00 13.37
C PRO A 221 19.38 -15.61 12.99
N PRO A 222 20.01 -14.67 13.72
CA PRO A 222 21.40 -14.33 13.47
C PRO A 222 22.23 -15.61 13.46
N LEU A 223 23.08 -15.77 12.45
CA LEU A 223 24.05 -16.88 12.39
C LEU A 223 24.74 -16.94 13.75
N SER A 224 24.58 -18.05 14.47
CA SER A 224 25.19 -18.22 15.78
C SER A 224 26.69 -17.95 15.66
N PRO A 225 27.28 -17.13 16.55
CA PRO A 225 28.71 -16.88 16.52
C PRO A 225 29.43 -18.24 16.57
N SER A 226 30.35 -18.45 15.63
CA SER A 226 31.20 -19.64 15.61
C SER A 226 31.84 -19.85 16.99
N PRO A 227 31.83 -21.08 17.54
CA PRO A 227 32.34 -21.34 18.87
C PRO A 227 33.79 -20.83 18.99
N PRO A 228 34.17 -20.26 20.15
CA PRO A 228 35.53 -19.79 20.37
C PRO A 228 36.51 -20.96 20.17
N PRO A 229 37.72 -20.71 19.62
CA PRO A 229 38.73 -21.74 19.48
C PRO A 229 39.01 -22.38 20.85
N PRO A 230 39.21 -23.71 20.91
CA PRO A 230 39.46 -24.40 22.17
C PRO A 230 40.70 -23.81 22.86
N PRO A 231 40.70 -23.71 24.21
CA PRO A 231 41.85 -23.21 24.94
C PRO A 231 43.09 -24.07 24.65
N PRO A 232 44.30 -23.48 24.63
CA PRO A 232 45.53 -24.24 24.49
C PRO A 232 45.63 -25.29 25.59
N SER A 233 45.86 -26.55 25.22
CA SER A 233 46.06 -27.62 26.21
C SER A 233 47.25 -27.26 27.12
N PRO A 234 47.14 -27.48 28.45
CA PRO A 234 48.24 -27.23 29.36
C PRO A 234 49.46 -28.07 28.95
N ALA A 235 50.60 -27.40 28.79
CA ALA A 235 51.86 -28.05 28.53
C ALA A 235 52.16 -29.03 29.68
N LEU A 236 52.25 -30.32 29.36
CA LEU A 236 52.84 -31.31 30.25
C LEU A 236 54.27 -30.86 30.55
N PHE A 237 54.53 -30.58 31.83
CA PHE A 237 55.89 -30.31 32.31
C PHE A 237 56.77 -31.51 31.99
N SER A 238 57.64 -31.36 30.98
CA SER A 238 58.76 -32.26 30.77
C SER A 238 59.71 -32.16 31.96
N PRO A 239 60.21 -33.30 32.49
CA PRO A 239 61.17 -33.30 33.59
C PRO A 239 62.52 -32.68 33.16
N PRO A 240 63.31 -32.17 34.13
CA PRO A 240 64.51 -31.38 33.84
C PRO A 240 65.62 -32.22 33.19
N PRO A 241 66.43 -31.62 32.30
CA PRO A 241 67.54 -32.30 31.66
C PRO A 241 68.71 -32.48 32.63
N THR A 242 69.26 -33.69 32.67
CA THR A 242 70.52 -34.03 33.33
C THR A 242 71.71 -33.38 32.59
N LEU A 243 72.55 -32.69 33.34
CA LEU A 243 73.83 -32.13 32.87
C LEU A 243 74.82 -33.25 32.56
N SER A 244 75.08 -33.54 31.28
CA SER A 244 76.35 -34.11 30.82
C SER A 244 76.39 -34.20 29.29
N GLN A 245 77.10 -33.27 28.62
CA GLN A 245 78.09 -33.53 27.55
C GLN A 245 78.60 -32.23 26.88
N PRO A 246 79.81 -32.26 26.26
CA PRO A 246 80.61 -31.08 25.91
C PRO A 246 80.25 -30.44 24.55
N PRO A 247 80.80 -29.26 24.23
CA PRO A 247 80.36 -28.43 23.11
C PRO A 247 80.84 -28.91 21.72
N PRO A 248 80.06 -28.66 20.65
CA PRO A 248 80.50 -28.85 19.27
C PRO A 248 81.28 -27.63 18.70
N PRO A 249 82.07 -27.83 17.62
CA PRO A 249 82.98 -26.82 17.05
C PRO A 249 82.26 -25.74 16.21
N PRO A 250 82.94 -24.59 15.93
CA PRO A 250 82.30 -23.41 15.35
C PRO A 250 82.04 -23.55 13.84
N LEU A 251 80.85 -23.11 13.41
CA LEU A 251 80.50 -22.96 12.00
C LEU A 251 80.81 -21.54 11.48
N VAL A 252 81.39 -21.53 10.29
CA VAL A 252 81.90 -20.37 9.55
C VAL A 252 80.76 -19.52 8.99
N PHE A 253 80.91 -18.21 9.15
CA PHE A 253 79.98 -17.17 8.68
C PHE A 253 80.20 -16.89 7.19
N THR A 254 79.13 -16.92 6.38
CA THR A 254 79.13 -16.25 5.06
C THR A 254 77.93 -15.30 4.97
N ARG A 255 78.25 -14.08 4.54
CA ARG A 255 77.38 -12.90 4.41
C ARG A 255 76.77 -12.86 3.01
N PRO A 256 75.51 -12.48 2.88
CA PRO A 256 75.08 -11.73 1.69
C PRO A 256 74.77 -10.27 1.99
N GLN A 257 75.12 -9.43 1.03
CA GLN A 257 74.97 -7.99 0.98
C GLN A 257 73.57 -7.56 0.49
N ASP A 258 73.35 -6.26 0.65
CA ASP A 258 72.53 -5.36 -0.14
C ASP A 258 71.07 -5.10 0.26
N VAL A 259 70.93 -3.91 0.86
CA VAL A 259 69.75 -3.04 0.90
C VAL A 259 69.60 -2.39 -0.50
N PRO A 260 68.41 -1.92 -0.91
CA PRO A 260 68.12 -0.52 -0.65
C PRO A 260 66.68 -0.21 -0.23
N SER A 261 66.63 0.82 0.62
CA SER A 261 65.49 1.60 1.10
C SER A 261 64.68 2.27 -0.01
N LEU A 262 63.37 2.43 0.21
CA LEU A 262 62.63 3.56 -0.34
C LEU A 262 61.60 4.11 0.66
N SER A 263 61.88 5.35 1.05
CA SER A 263 61.10 6.30 1.84
C SER A 263 60.10 7.07 0.98
N GLY A 264 58.94 7.45 1.53
CA GLY A 264 58.04 8.48 1.01
C GLY A 264 56.58 8.22 1.42
N SER A 265 56.11 8.72 2.58
CA SER A 265 55.56 10.06 2.88
C SER A 265 54.07 10.22 2.54
N PHE A 266 53.29 10.47 3.60
CA PHE A 266 51.88 10.87 3.59
C PHE A 266 51.76 12.36 3.25
N SER A 267 50.84 12.74 2.36
CA SER A 267 50.09 14.00 2.45
C SER A 267 48.85 14.04 1.55
N ASN A 268 47.87 14.78 2.07
CA ASN A 268 46.45 14.83 1.79
C ASN A 268 46.06 15.60 0.50
N VAL A 269 44.73 15.60 0.25
CA VAL A 269 43.90 16.73 -0.22
C VAL A 269 43.30 16.63 -1.64
N ILE A 270 41.97 16.40 -1.64
CA ILE A 270 40.89 17.01 -2.42
C ILE A 270 41.12 17.22 -3.93
N LYS A 271 40.33 16.50 -4.74
CA LYS A 271 39.74 17.04 -5.98
C LYS A 271 38.34 16.47 -6.20
N GLY A 272 37.35 17.30 -5.87
CA GLY A 272 36.02 17.17 -6.40
C GLY A 272 35.94 17.71 -7.84
N ASN A 273 34.85 17.30 -8.49
CA ASN A 273 34.05 18.04 -9.45
C ASN A 273 34.04 17.51 -10.90
N LYS A 274 32.79 17.28 -11.37
CA LYS A 274 32.21 17.59 -12.70
C LYS A 274 31.40 16.46 -13.33
N ILE A 275 30.21 16.16 -12.78
CA ILE A 275 29.09 15.62 -13.59
C ILE A 275 27.72 16.28 -13.24
N PHE A 276 27.57 16.99 -12.12
CA PHE A 276 26.27 17.53 -11.67
C PHE A 276 25.95 18.98 -12.12
N GLY A 277 26.32 19.36 -13.34
CA GLY A 277 26.25 20.77 -13.80
C GLY A 277 25.61 21.01 -15.17
N ARG A 278 24.82 20.08 -15.72
CA ARG A 278 24.17 20.27 -17.04
C ARG A 278 22.70 19.90 -17.15
N ILE A 279 22.03 19.46 -16.08
CA ILE A 279 20.59 19.10 -16.13
C ILE A 279 19.70 20.11 -15.38
N VAL A 280 20.27 20.97 -14.53
CA VAL A 280 19.50 21.94 -13.72
C VAL A 280 19.25 23.28 -14.46
N ILE A 281 19.91 23.55 -15.58
CA ILE A 281 19.77 24.84 -16.29
C ILE A 281 18.63 24.83 -17.32
N THR A 282 18.16 23.66 -17.78
CA THR A 282 17.09 23.58 -18.79
C THR A 282 15.66 23.57 -18.23
N MET A 283 15.46 23.34 -16.92
CA MET A 283 14.12 23.35 -16.30
C MET A 283 13.74 24.70 -15.65
N ALA A 284 14.67 25.64 -15.54
CA ALA A 284 14.37 27.00 -15.06
C ALA A 284 13.89 27.95 -16.19
N ALA A 285 14.20 27.64 -17.44
CA ALA A 285 13.80 28.46 -18.59
C ALA A 285 12.32 28.25 -19.01
N LEU A 286 11.69 27.13 -18.65
CA LEU A 286 10.27 26.90 -18.94
C LEU A 286 9.32 27.52 -17.92
N VAL A 287 9.79 27.81 -16.71
CA VAL A 287 8.95 28.41 -15.65
C VAL A 287 8.84 29.93 -15.80
N PHE A 288 9.82 30.60 -16.43
CA PHE A 288 9.76 32.05 -16.67
C PHE A 288 8.91 32.47 -17.88
N ALA A 289 8.56 31.55 -18.79
CA ALA A 289 7.78 31.88 -19.99
C ALA A 289 6.25 31.76 -19.80
N LEU A 290 5.76 31.25 -18.66
CA LEU A 290 4.32 31.05 -18.39
C LEU A 290 3.74 32.07 -17.40
N VAL A 291 4.53 33.03 -16.92
CA VAL A 291 4.07 34.08 -15.99
C VAL A 291 3.85 35.44 -16.70
N ASN A 292 4.05 35.52 -18.02
CA ASN A 292 3.76 36.73 -18.81
C ASN A 292 3.03 36.42 -20.13
N LEU A 293 1.86 35.78 -20.04
CA LEU A 293 0.80 35.82 -21.05
C LEU A 293 -0.58 35.77 -20.36
#